data_AF-A0A2P9F6E4-F1
#
_entry.id   AF-A0A2P9F6E4-F1
#
_cell.length_a   1.000
_cell.length_b   1.000
_cell.length_c   1.000
_cell.angle_alpha   90.00
_cell.angle_beta   90.00
_cell.angle_gamma   90.00
#
_symmetry.space_group_name_H-M   'P 1'
#
loop_
_entity.id
_entity.type
_entity.pdbx_description
1 polymer ?
#
loop_
_entity_poly.entity_id
_entity_poly.type
_entity_poly.pdbx_seq_one_letter_code
_entity_poly.pdbx_strand_id
1 'polypeptide(L)'
;MTALTRTPVTVPAPPSARDGLRAVLALARVEARRLLLHPLVLVSLAGYLALLLWPGGGPEDAYPVLQDVDRETQFGQLLLGLAVMIAANLGVLRSHRRGTDGSFAVLVVRPWRRTCAHVLSVLPTVLVGALIVAGQFTAEALRPGAVGHGSVFELVTGPLLILLLAVLGVLLGRLIRSSFVAPLAAVTVIAAVFVFVADSGSSAWLRGLAPILFDEGSRPLPSALLGRPAGWHALYLLALAVLAAAGAVRASGGRTRAVRATALTALAAVVAAVVLQGTAPSDTVREAREVATRHPAEVQDCERRGPTTYCAFPEFTPWIDEWARVTDRVRSLAGGPRTRQGLTVRQRVDALGGPSGVQELPPAAPGELTASTAWGGERELEFAASVARGLVVGHERYAGAYCDARGVLMVWLAIHATRDGEALFVETGNAYNSPGVIQAPVTAISLRDRELIVLERLLTRPQADVGRAVRAHWAELSAAGTTTDRAAALLGVTAPAETAADREWMCA
;
A
#
# COMPACT_ATOMS: atom_id res chain seq x y z
N MET A 1 -6.81 64.31 -63.20
CA MET A 1 -6.86 62.87 -62.88
C MET A 1 -5.58 62.51 -62.15
N THR A 2 -5.64 62.33 -60.83
CA THR A 2 -4.48 62.02 -59.98
C THR A 2 -4.33 60.50 -59.94
N ALA A 3 -3.23 59.97 -60.47
CA ALA A 3 -2.92 58.55 -60.44
C ALA A 3 -2.49 58.15 -59.02
N LEU A 4 -3.31 57.34 -58.34
CA LEU A 4 -2.95 56.71 -57.07
C LEU A 4 -1.98 55.56 -57.34
N THR A 5 -0.70 55.78 -57.02
CA THR A 5 0.33 54.74 -57.01
C THR A 5 0.04 53.76 -55.88
N ARG A 6 -0.44 52.55 -56.22
CA ARG A 6 -0.67 51.47 -55.27
C ARG A 6 0.69 50.92 -54.80
N THR A 7 1.10 51.26 -53.60
CA THR A 7 2.27 50.64 -52.95
C THR A 7 2.07 49.14 -52.85
N PRO A 8 3.02 48.30 -53.31
CA PRO A 8 2.92 46.86 -53.18
C PRO A 8 2.94 46.50 -51.70
N VAL A 9 1.89 45.81 -51.25
CA VAL A 9 1.81 45.27 -49.89
C VAL A 9 2.81 44.13 -49.80
N THR A 10 3.93 44.37 -49.14
CA THR A 10 4.92 43.33 -48.82
C THR A 10 4.30 42.36 -47.83
N VAL A 11 3.93 41.15 -48.30
CA VAL A 11 3.43 40.10 -47.42
C VAL A 11 4.59 39.64 -46.53
N PRO A 12 4.48 39.72 -45.19
CA PRO A 12 5.55 39.30 -44.30
C PRO A 12 5.88 37.81 -44.51
N ALA A 13 7.17 37.48 -44.49
CA ALA A 13 7.64 36.11 -44.66
C ALA A 13 6.98 35.18 -43.60
N PRO A 14 6.65 33.93 -43.98
CA PRO A 14 6.06 33.00 -43.03
C PRO A 14 7.02 32.78 -41.85
N PRO A 15 6.52 32.77 -40.60
CA PRO A 15 7.36 32.62 -39.43
C PRO A 15 8.13 31.30 -39.46
N SER A 16 9.39 31.33 -39.03
CA SER A 16 10.26 30.15 -39.07
C SER A 16 9.78 29.06 -38.11
N ALA A 17 10.19 27.81 -38.36
CA ALA A 17 9.88 26.69 -37.47
C ALA A 17 10.41 26.92 -36.03
N ARG A 18 11.55 27.61 -35.90
CA ARG A 18 12.19 27.96 -34.61
C ARG A 18 11.36 28.99 -33.83
N ASP A 19 10.82 30.00 -34.50
CA ASP A 19 9.97 31.01 -33.86
C ASP A 19 8.66 30.39 -33.36
N GLY A 20 8.11 29.47 -34.16
CA GLY A 20 6.94 28.69 -33.78
C GLY A 20 7.16 27.77 -32.56
N LEU A 21 8.37 27.22 -32.38
CA LEU A 21 8.73 26.42 -31.20
C LEU A 21 8.88 27.31 -29.96
N ARG A 22 9.59 28.43 -30.08
CA ARG A 22 9.77 29.41 -28.99
C ARG A 22 8.43 29.92 -28.47
N ALA A 23 7.49 30.22 -29.37
CA ALA A 23 6.13 30.64 -28.99
C ALA A 23 5.37 29.56 -28.21
N VAL A 24 5.50 28.28 -28.61
CA VAL A 24 4.89 27.15 -27.90
C VAL A 24 5.48 27.00 -26.50
N LEU A 25 6.82 27.05 -26.36
CA LEU A 25 7.49 26.92 -25.07
C LEU A 25 7.19 28.10 -24.14
N ALA A 26 7.14 29.33 -24.67
CA ALA A 26 6.76 30.51 -23.91
C ALA A 26 5.33 30.39 -23.37
N LEU A 27 4.38 29.96 -24.21
CA LEU A 27 3.00 29.72 -23.80
C LEU A 27 2.91 28.57 -22.77
N ALA A 28 3.63 27.46 -23.00
CA ALA A 28 3.67 26.33 -22.09
C ALA A 28 4.16 26.75 -20.70
N ARG A 29 5.19 27.59 -20.62
CA ARG A 29 5.70 28.13 -19.34
C ARG A 29 4.64 28.96 -18.60
N VAL A 30 3.92 29.82 -19.31
CA VAL A 30 2.87 30.65 -18.70
C VAL A 30 1.71 29.79 -18.22
N GLU A 31 1.25 28.83 -19.03
CA GLU A 31 0.18 27.93 -18.64
C GLU A 31 0.60 26.98 -17.52
N ALA A 32 1.86 26.54 -17.48
CA ALA A 32 2.37 25.69 -16.41
C ALA A 32 2.35 26.43 -15.07
N ARG A 33 2.80 27.69 -15.05
CA ARG A 33 2.71 28.54 -13.85
C ARG A 33 1.26 28.72 -13.40
N ARG A 34 0.33 28.92 -14.34
CA ARG A 34 -1.10 29.06 -14.02
C ARG A 34 -1.72 27.76 -13.52
N LEU A 35 -1.27 26.62 -14.03
CA LEU A 35 -1.71 25.30 -13.61
C LEU A 35 -1.23 24.99 -12.19
N LEU A 36 0.05 25.21 -11.91
CA LEU A 36 0.65 25.04 -10.57
C LEU A 36 -0.01 25.95 -9.52
N LEU A 37 -0.36 27.18 -9.89
CA LEU A 37 -1.00 28.15 -9.01
C LEU A 37 -2.54 28.07 -9.03
N HIS A 38 -3.12 27.06 -9.69
CA HIS A 38 -4.56 26.92 -9.73
C HIS A 38 -5.08 26.58 -8.33
N PRO A 39 -6.11 27.27 -7.78
CA PRO A 39 -6.57 27.05 -6.41
C PRO A 39 -6.89 25.58 -6.10
N LEU A 40 -7.56 24.88 -7.03
CA LEU A 40 -7.84 23.45 -6.89
C LEU A 40 -6.57 22.60 -6.77
N VAL A 41 -5.53 22.88 -7.57
CA VAL A 41 -4.27 22.13 -7.52
C VAL A 41 -3.54 22.41 -6.21
N LEU A 42 -3.53 23.68 -5.77
CA LEU A 42 -2.92 24.07 -4.50
C LEU A 42 -3.63 23.43 -3.29
N VAL A 43 -4.96 23.42 -3.28
CA VAL A 43 -5.75 22.78 -2.20
C VAL A 43 -5.52 21.27 -2.19
N SER A 44 -5.54 20.61 -3.35
CA SER A 44 -5.27 19.17 -3.44
C SER A 44 -3.83 18.83 -3.04
N LEU A 45 -2.85 19.64 -3.45
CA LEU A 45 -1.45 19.47 -3.04
C LEU A 45 -1.29 19.68 -1.53
N ALA A 46 -1.89 20.74 -0.97
CA ALA A 46 -1.85 21.01 0.45
C ALA A 46 -2.52 19.89 1.26
N GLY A 47 -3.68 19.39 0.81
CA GLY A 47 -4.36 18.26 1.44
C GLY A 47 -3.53 16.98 1.37
N TYR A 48 -2.93 16.67 0.22
CA TYR A 48 -2.06 15.50 0.08
C TYR A 48 -0.81 15.61 0.98
N LEU A 49 -0.13 16.76 1.00
CA LEU A 49 1.01 16.99 1.89
C LEU A 49 0.59 16.99 3.36
N ALA A 50 -0.58 17.54 3.71
CA ALA A 50 -1.10 17.52 5.06
C ALA A 50 -1.37 16.10 5.54
N LEU A 51 -1.93 15.22 4.69
CA LEU A 51 -2.12 13.81 5.01
C LEU A 51 -0.79 13.07 5.13
N LEU A 52 0.14 13.32 4.21
CA LEU A 52 1.47 12.69 4.21
C LEU A 52 2.30 13.07 5.44
N LEU A 53 2.22 14.35 5.86
CA LEU A 53 2.94 14.88 7.01
C LEU A 53 2.13 14.79 8.30
N TRP A 54 0.89 14.33 8.25
CA TRP A 54 0.09 14.13 9.45
C TRP A 54 0.79 13.09 10.31
N PRO A 55 1.02 13.34 11.60
CA PRO A 55 1.56 12.33 12.50
C PRO A 55 0.49 11.24 12.67
N GLY A 56 0.50 10.26 11.78
CA GLY A 56 -0.28 9.02 11.87
C GLY A 56 0.53 7.85 12.45
N GLY A 57 1.76 8.12 12.87
CA GLY A 57 2.81 7.17 13.26
C GLY A 57 2.44 6.21 14.38
N GLY A 58 1.79 5.09 14.08
CA GLY A 58 1.73 3.95 14.99
C GLY A 58 3.12 3.31 15.12
N PRO A 59 3.39 2.49 16.14
CA PRO A 59 4.66 1.76 16.23
C PRO A 59 4.90 0.80 15.04
N GLU A 60 3.85 0.49 14.26
CA GLU A 60 3.88 -0.28 13.01
C GLU A 60 4.63 0.46 11.90
N ASP A 61 4.51 1.78 11.84
CA ASP A 61 5.12 2.59 10.78
C ASP A 61 6.65 2.61 10.87
N ALA A 62 7.24 2.12 11.96
CA ALA A 62 8.70 2.03 12.09
C ALA A 62 9.35 0.97 11.16
N TYR A 63 8.55 0.07 10.59
CA TYR A 63 9.03 -1.09 9.81
C TYR A 63 8.41 -1.16 8.41
N PRO A 64 8.66 -0.15 7.56
CA PRO A 64 8.09 -0.13 6.22
C PRO A 64 8.67 -1.25 5.35
N VAL A 65 7.80 -1.85 4.53
CA VAL A 65 8.20 -2.81 3.49
C VAL A 65 8.20 -2.08 2.13
N LEU A 66 9.40 -1.87 1.56
CA LEU A 66 9.58 -0.86 0.50
C LEU A 66 8.84 -1.17 -0.81
N GLN A 67 8.59 -2.44 -1.13
CA GLN A 67 7.79 -2.85 -2.29
C GLN A 67 6.27 -2.67 -2.11
N ASP A 68 5.81 -2.33 -0.91
CA ASP A 68 4.42 -1.90 -0.70
C ASP A 68 4.34 -0.38 -0.61
N VAL A 69 5.33 0.26 0.02
CA VAL A 69 5.46 1.72 0.06
C VAL A 69 5.46 2.33 -1.35
N ASP A 70 6.19 1.74 -2.30
CA ASP A 70 6.24 2.27 -3.67
C ASP A 70 4.85 2.29 -4.35
N ARG A 71 3.99 1.31 -4.07
CA ARG A 71 2.61 1.20 -4.54
C ARG A 71 1.67 2.15 -3.80
N GLU A 72 1.81 2.29 -2.49
CA GLU A 72 1.00 3.21 -1.68
C GLU A 72 1.12 4.66 -2.14
N THR A 73 2.28 5.05 -2.69
CA THR A 73 2.48 6.40 -3.25
C THR A 73 1.48 6.76 -4.38
N GLN A 74 0.82 5.77 -5.00
CA GLN A 74 -0.03 5.98 -6.18
C GLN A 74 -1.37 6.65 -5.85
N PHE A 75 -1.95 6.40 -4.66
CA PHE A 75 -3.29 6.88 -4.33
C PHE A 75 -3.37 8.41 -4.20
N GLY A 76 -2.43 9.01 -3.46
CA GLY A 76 -2.36 10.48 -3.34
C GLY A 76 -2.12 11.17 -4.68
N GLN A 77 -1.32 10.55 -5.55
CA GLN A 77 -1.01 11.04 -6.90
C GLN A 77 -2.22 10.96 -7.83
N LEU A 78 -3.08 9.94 -7.70
CA LEU A 78 -4.36 9.85 -8.40
C LEU A 78 -5.25 11.06 -8.07
N LEU A 79 -5.45 11.37 -6.78
CA LEU A 79 -6.28 12.49 -6.34
C LEU A 79 -5.73 13.83 -6.84
N LEU A 80 -4.41 14.04 -6.74
CA LEU A 80 -3.75 15.22 -7.30
C LEU A 80 -3.93 15.29 -8.83
N GLY A 81 -3.78 14.16 -9.54
CA GLY A 81 -3.98 14.07 -10.97
C GLY A 81 -5.40 14.45 -11.42
N LEU A 82 -6.43 14.08 -10.66
CA LEU A 82 -7.83 14.46 -10.92
C LEU A 82 -8.03 15.98 -10.78
N ALA A 83 -7.44 16.61 -9.77
CA ALA A 83 -7.45 18.06 -9.62
C ALA A 83 -6.75 18.77 -10.78
N VAL A 84 -5.60 18.25 -11.20
CA VAL A 84 -4.84 18.77 -12.35
C VAL A 84 -5.62 18.58 -13.66
N MET A 85 -6.32 17.47 -13.85
CA MET A 85 -7.22 17.23 -14.99
C MET A 85 -8.27 18.33 -15.12
N ILE A 86 -8.96 18.65 -14.02
CA ILE A 86 -9.99 19.70 -13.99
C ILE A 86 -9.35 21.06 -14.29
N ALA A 87 -8.22 21.39 -13.66
CA ALA A 87 -7.52 22.65 -13.87
C ALA A 87 -7.00 22.82 -15.31
N ALA A 88 -6.46 21.75 -15.90
CA ALA A 88 -5.99 21.72 -17.29
C ALA A 88 -7.15 21.92 -18.29
N ASN A 89 -8.29 21.25 -18.05
CA ASN A 89 -9.51 21.44 -18.83
C ASN A 89 -10.00 22.90 -18.79
N LEU A 90 -10.08 23.48 -17.59
CA LEU A 90 -10.45 24.88 -17.41
C LEU A 90 -9.45 25.85 -18.06
N GLY A 91 -8.16 25.50 -18.06
CA GLY A 91 -7.10 26.24 -18.75
C GLY A 91 -7.32 26.28 -20.26
N VAL A 92 -7.62 25.12 -20.87
CA VAL A 92 -7.91 24.98 -22.30
C VAL A 92 -9.18 25.73 -22.71
N LEU A 93 -10.23 25.67 -21.88
CA LEU A 93 -11.50 26.33 -22.14
C LEU A 93 -11.50 27.83 -21.79
N ARG A 94 -10.40 28.36 -21.25
CA ARG A 94 -10.33 29.74 -20.75
C ARG A 94 -10.69 30.77 -21.83
N SER A 95 -10.18 30.59 -23.04
CA SER A 95 -10.41 31.55 -24.13
C SER A 95 -11.88 31.59 -24.54
N HIS A 96 -12.51 30.42 -24.65
CA HIS A 96 -13.92 30.22 -24.95
C HIS A 96 -14.81 30.81 -23.85
N ARG A 97 -14.55 30.48 -22.58
CA ARG A 97 -15.32 31.00 -21.43
C ARG A 97 -15.28 32.52 -21.29
N ARG A 98 -14.23 33.16 -21.79
CA ARG A 98 -14.06 34.62 -21.75
C ARG A 98 -14.44 35.30 -23.07
N GLY A 99 -14.96 34.57 -24.06
CA GLY A 99 -15.32 35.13 -25.38
C GLY A 99 -14.13 35.65 -26.18
N THR A 100 -12.91 35.25 -25.84
CA THR A 100 -11.66 35.78 -26.45
C THR A 100 -11.18 34.98 -27.66
N ASP A 101 -11.91 33.95 -28.08
CA ASP A 101 -11.52 33.08 -29.19
C ASP A 101 -11.32 33.86 -30.51
N GLY A 102 -12.13 34.88 -30.77
CA GLY A 102 -12.00 35.77 -31.92
C GLY A 102 -10.67 36.55 -31.93
N SER A 103 -10.23 37.05 -30.77
CA SER A 103 -8.93 37.72 -30.62
C SER A 103 -7.76 36.76 -30.82
N PHE A 104 -7.91 35.49 -30.42
CA PHE A 104 -6.89 34.46 -30.64
C PHE A 104 -6.87 33.92 -32.09
N ALA A 105 -7.93 34.11 -32.86
CA ALA A 105 -7.97 33.71 -34.27
C ALA A 105 -7.04 34.57 -35.15
N VAL A 106 -6.75 35.80 -34.70
CA VAL A 106 -5.85 36.74 -35.39
C VAL A 106 -4.37 36.53 -35.00
N LEU A 107 -4.10 35.78 -33.92
CA LEU A 107 -2.73 35.52 -33.46
C LEU A 107 -1.99 34.49 -34.34
N VAL A 108 -0.67 34.66 -34.45
CA VAL A 108 0.24 33.86 -35.29
C VAL A 108 0.28 32.37 -34.89
N VAL A 109 -0.12 32.02 -33.66
CA VAL A 109 -0.02 30.65 -33.13
C VAL A 109 -1.26 29.82 -33.47
N ARG A 110 -1.09 28.92 -34.44
CA ARG A 110 -2.13 27.97 -34.89
C ARG A 110 -2.77 27.20 -33.71
N PRO A 111 -4.07 26.84 -33.76
CA PRO A 111 -4.77 26.17 -32.67
C PRO A 111 -4.08 24.90 -32.13
N TRP A 112 -3.58 24.03 -33.01
CA TRP A 112 -2.86 22.81 -32.59
C TRP A 112 -1.55 23.11 -31.84
N ARG A 113 -0.84 24.21 -32.17
CA ARG A 113 0.37 24.64 -31.44
C ARG A 113 0.03 25.11 -30.03
N ARG A 114 -1.12 25.80 -29.85
CA ARG A 114 -1.62 26.15 -28.52
C ARG A 114 -1.96 24.90 -27.70
N THR A 115 -2.52 23.87 -28.32
CA THR A 115 -2.76 22.58 -27.66
C THR A 115 -1.46 21.89 -27.27
N CYS A 116 -0.44 21.88 -28.13
CA CYS A 116 0.89 21.39 -27.76
C CYS A 116 1.44 22.14 -26.54
N ALA A 117 1.24 23.46 -26.45
CA ALA A 117 1.66 24.24 -25.29
C ALA A 117 0.93 23.81 -24.00
N HIS A 118 -0.38 23.56 -24.06
CA HIS A 118 -1.13 23.03 -22.91
C HIS A 118 -0.67 21.62 -22.51
N VAL A 119 -0.41 20.73 -23.48
CA VAL A 119 0.15 19.40 -23.18
C VAL A 119 1.51 19.52 -22.50
N LEU A 120 2.41 20.37 -23.01
CA LEU A 120 3.72 20.59 -22.38
C LEU A 120 3.61 21.28 -21.00
N SER A 121 2.55 22.06 -20.76
CA SER A 121 2.37 22.79 -19.52
C SER A 121 2.12 21.91 -18.29
N VAL A 122 1.79 20.63 -18.48
CA VAL A 122 1.54 19.68 -17.38
C VAL A 122 2.84 19.06 -16.84
N LEU A 123 3.96 19.17 -17.56
CA LEU A 123 5.22 18.54 -17.14
C LEU A 123 5.72 19.03 -15.77
N PRO A 124 5.62 20.32 -15.41
CA PRO A 124 6.01 20.76 -14.07
C PRO A 124 5.14 20.17 -12.95
N THR A 125 3.83 19.96 -13.16
CA THR A 125 2.99 19.27 -12.17
C THR A 125 3.36 17.80 -12.01
N VAL A 126 3.75 17.13 -13.10
CA VAL A 126 4.28 15.76 -13.05
C VAL A 126 5.59 15.69 -12.28
N LEU A 127 6.48 16.68 -12.48
CA LEU A 127 7.73 16.78 -11.73
C LEU A 127 7.49 16.99 -10.24
N VAL A 128 6.53 17.84 -9.85
CA VAL A 128 6.13 17.99 -8.44
C VAL A 128 5.66 16.65 -7.87
N GLY A 129 4.80 15.93 -8.59
CA GLY A 129 4.37 14.58 -8.20
C GLY A 129 5.54 13.63 -7.98
N ALA A 130 6.49 13.59 -8.93
CA ALA A 130 7.68 12.76 -8.84
C ALA A 130 8.58 13.13 -7.65
N LEU A 131 8.72 14.42 -7.32
CA LEU A 131 9.46 14.87 -6.15
C LEU A 131 8.78 14.44 -4.84
N ILE A 132 7.45 14.46 -4.79
CA ILE A 132 6.70 13.96 -3.62
C ILE A 132 6.92 12.46 -3.46
N VAL A 133 6.78 11.66 -4.53
CA VAL A 133 7.04 10.21 -4.47
C VAL A 133 8.46 9.92 -4.04
N ALA A 134 9.45 10.60 -4.63
CA ALA A 134 10.85 10.41 -4.26
C ALA A 134 11.10 10.79 -2.80
N GLY A 135 10.53 11.90 -2.32
CA GLY A 135 10.63 12.33 -0.93
C GLY A 135 9.99 11.34 0.05
N GLN A 136 8.75 10.90 -0.24
CA GLN A 136 8.02 9.92 0.55
C GLN A 136 8.79 8.59 0.62
N PHE A 137 9.15 8.01 -0.53
CA PHE A 137 9.87 6.74 -0.58
C PHE A 137 11.24 6.82 0.10
N THR A 138 11.97 7.93 -0.07
CA THR A 138 13.26 8.13 0.61
C THR A 138 13.08 8.24 2.12
N ALA A 139 12.04 8.94 2.59
CA ALA A 139 11.77 9.04 4.03
C ALA A 139 11.49 7.65 4.64
N GLU A 140 10.70 6.81 3.96
CA GLU A 140 10.43 5.44 4.39
C GLU A 140 11.68 4.55 4.33
N ALA A 141 12.46 4.62 3.24
CA ALA A 141 13.68 3.85 3.08
C ALA A 141 14.78 4.21 4.09
N LEU A 142 14.75 5.41 4.67
CA LEU A 142 15.67 5.83 5.71
C LEU A 142 15.23 5.43 7.13
N ARG A 143 14.05 4.81 7.30
CA ARG A 143 13.63 4.31 8.60
C ARG A 143 14.51 3.12 9.02
N PRO A 144 14.94 3.02 10.29
CA PRO A 144 15.84 1.95 10.73
C PRO A 144 15.28 0.53 10.52
N GLY A 145 13.96 0.37 10.55
CA GLY A 145 13.28 -0.91 10.36
C GLY A 145 12.89 -1.22 8.91
N ALA A 146 13.28 -0.38 7.94
CA ALA A 146 12.91 -0.56 6.54
C ALA A 146 13.55 -1.82 5.94
N VAL A 147 12.76 -2.59 5.20
CA VAL A 147 13.19 -3.83 4.52
C VAL A 147 12.65 -3.91 3.10
N GLY A 148 13.22 -4.81 2.31
CA GLY A 148 12.82 -5.00 0.92
C GLY A 148 13.38 -3.93 -0.02
N HIS A 149 12.76 -3.76 -1.17
CA HIS A 149 13.20 -2.78 -2.16
C HIS A 149 12.04 -2.24 -3.00
N GLY A 150 12.14 -0.98 -3.42
CA GLY A 150 11.16 -0.38 -4.34
C GLY A 150 11.44 -0.69 -5.80
N SER A 151 10.39 -0.77 -6.59
CA SER A 151 10.42 -0.82 -8.06
C SER A 151 10.34 0.59 -8.63
N VAL A 152 11.32 0.95 -9.47
CA VAL A 152 11.30 2.23 -10.19
C VAL A 152 10.04 2.35 -11.05
N PHE A 153 9.55 1.25 -11.61
CA PHE A 153 8.34 1.26 -12.43
C PHE A 153 7.07 1.50 -11.60
N GLU A 154 7.00 0.99 -10.37
CA GLU A 154 5.89 1.29 -9.45
C GLU A 154 5.95 2.75 -8.97
N LEU A 155 7.15 3.26 -8.66
CA LEU A 155 7.35 4.66 -8.25
C LEU A 155 6.94 5.67 -9.34
N VAL A 156 7.19 5.37 -10.62
CA VAL A 156 6.78 6.28 -11.71
C VAL A 156 5.28 6.20 -12.05
N THR A 157 4.56 5.18 -11.56
CA THR A 157 3.11 5.03 -11.81
C THR A 157 2.33 6.27 -11.35
N GLY A 158 2.59 6.78 -10.14
CA GLY A 158 1.94 7.98 -9.62
C GLY A 158 2.14 9.23 -10.51
N PRO A 159 3.37 9.62 -10.83
CA PRO A 159 3.65 10.71 -11.77
C PRO A 159 3.04 10.50 -13.17
N LEU A 160 3.03 9.26 -13.68
CA LEU A 160 2.40 8.92 -14.97
C LEU A 160 0.87 9.05 -14.92
N LEU A 161 0.24 8.78 -13.77
CA LEU A 161 -1.19 9.04 -13.58
C LEU A 161 -1.53 10.52 -13.63
N ILE A 162 -0.71 11.38 -12.99
CA ILE A 162 -0.86 12.84 -13.10
C ILE A 162 -0.73 13.26 -14.57
N LEU A 163 0.27 12.74 -15.29
CA LEU A 163 0.47 13.04 -16.71
C LEU A 163 -0.75 12.66 -17.54
N LEU A 164 -1.23 11.42 -17.40
CA LEU A 164 -2.37 10.88 -18.14
C LEU A 164 -3.63 11.73 -17.89
N LEU A 165 -3.97 11.96 -16.63
CA LEU A 165 -5.17 12.71 -16.24
C LEU A 165 -5.09 14.17 -16.68
N ALA A 166 -3.94 14.82 -16.52
CA ALA A 166 -3.74 16.20 -16.98
C ALA A 166 -3.93 16.33 -18.50
N VAL A 167 -3.34 15.41 -19.28
CA VAL A 167 -3.49 15.38 -20.75
C VAL A 167 -4.92 15.03 -21.15
N LEU A 168 -5.59 14.14 -20.42
CA LEU A 168 -7.01 13.84 -20.64
C LEU A 168 -7.87 15.08 -20.42
N GLY A 169 -7.58 15.90 -19.40
CA GLY A 169 -8.23 17.19 -19.19
C GLY A 169 -8.09 18.13 -20.39
N VAL A 170 -6.91 18.16 -20.99
CA VAL A 170 -6.64 18.90 -22.24
C VAL A 170 -7.47 18.35 -23.40
N LEU A 171 -7.48 17.03 -23.58
CA LEU A 171 -8.27 16.36 -24.63
C LEU A 171 -9.76 16.67 -24.49
N LEU A 172 -10.32 16.48 -23.30
CA LEU A 172 -11.74 16.75 -23.01
C LEU A 172 -12.10 18.20 -23.33
N GLY A 173 -11.23 19.16 -22.99
CA GLY A 173 -11.45 20.58 -23.28
C GLY A 173 -11.38 20.92 -24.77
N ARG A 174 -10.77 20.05 -25.59
CA ARG A 174 -10.76 20.18 -27.05
C ARG A 174 -11.94 19.49 -27.72
N LEU A 175 -12.45 18.40 -27.14
CA LEU A 175 -13.59 17.66 -27.68
C LEU A 175 -14.93 18.30 -27.30
N ILE A 176 -15.05 18.73 -26.04
CA ILE A 176 -16.32 19.18 -25.45
C ILE A 176 -16.12 20.58 -24.86
N ARG A 177 -16.87 21.57 -25.37
CA ARG A 177 -16.78 22.97 -24.93
C ARG A 177 -17.59 23.24 -23.65
N SER A 178 -17.48 22.37 -22.66
CA SER A 178 -18.17 22.49 -21.38
C SER A 178 -17.20 22.38 -20.21
N SER A 179 -17.32 23.27 -19.23
CA SER A 179 -16.51 23.20 -17.99
C SER A 179 -16.92 22.06 -17.06
N PHE A 180 -18.08 21.43 -17.29
CA PHE A 180 -18.59 20.34 -16.45
C PHE A 180 -18.01 18.97 -16.84
N VAL A 181 -17.41 18.84 -18.02
CA VAL A 181 -16.93 17.55 -18.54
C VAL A 181 -15.82 16.94 -17.68
N ALA A 182 -14.86 17.76 -17.21
CA ALA A 182 -13.74 17.25 -16.43
C ALA A 182 -14.13 16.86 -15.00
N PRO A 183 -14.95 17.65 -14.26
CA PRO A 183 -15.50 17.19 -12.99
C PRO A 183 -16.30 15.89 -13.11
N LEU A 184 -17.14 15.76 -14.14
CA LEU A 184 -17.91 14.53 -14.35
C LEU A 184 -16.98 13.34 -14.63
N ALA A 185 -15.97 13.52 -15.49
CA ALA A 185 -14.96 12.51 -15.75
C ALA A 185 -14.18 12.13 -14.48
N ALA A 186 -13.89 13.09 -13.60
CA ALA A 186 -13.21 12.80 -12.33
C ALA A 186 -14.05 11.90 -11.42
N VAL A 187 -15.35 12.19 -11.29
CA VAL A 187 -16.28 11.33 -10.56
C VAL A 187 -16.36 9.94 -11.18
N THR A 188 -16.42 9.83 -12.52
CA THR A 188 -16.41 8.54 -13.21
C THR A 188 -15.13 7.75 -12.94
N VAL A 189 -13.96 8.40 -12.95
CA VAL A 189 -12.69 7.72 -12.64
C VAL A 189 -12.67 7.23 -11.19
N ILE A 190 -13.10 8.05 -10.24
CA ILE A 190 -13.21 7.64 -8.82
C ILE A 190 -14.13 6.43 -8.69
N ALA A 191 -15.34 6.50 -9.28
CA ALA A 191 -16.30 5.41 -9.23
C ALA A 191 -15.73 4.12 -9.86
N ALA A 192 -15.07 4.22 -11.01
CA ALA A 192 -14.43 3.07 -11.66
C ALA A 192 -13.34 2.45 -10.77
N VAL A 193 -12.49 3.27 -10.13
CA VAL A 193 -11.48 2.78 -9.19
C VAL A 193 -12.11 1.99 -8.05
N PHE A 194 -13.14 2.53 -7.40
CA PHE A 194 -13.83 1.81 -6.31
C PHE A 194 -14.49 0.51 -6.78
N VAL A 195 -15.06 0.48 -7.99
CA VAL A 195 -15.62 -0.77 -8.57
C VAL A 195 -14.52 -1.82 -8.77
N PHE A 196 -13.35 -1.43 -9.29
CA PHE A 196 -12.24 -2.37 -9.48
C PHE A 196 -11.61 -2.83 -8.17
N VAL A 197 -11.57 -1.98 -7.15
CA VAL A 197 -11.11 -2.35 -5.81
C VAL A 197 -12.07 -3.33 -5.15
N ALA A 198 -13.39 -3.11 -5.30
CA ALA A 198 -14.40 -3.97 -4.69
C ALA A 198 -14.57 -5.35 -5.38
N ASP A 199 -14.22 -5.46 -6.67
CA ASP A 199 -14.40 -6.70 -7.45
C ASP A 199 -13.11 -7.54 -7.54
N SER A 200 -12.77 -8.19 -6.41
CA SER A 200 -11.64 -9.13 -6.31
C SER A 200 -11.79 -10.38 -7.20
N GLY A 201 -13.01 -10.68 -7.67
CA GLY A 201 -13.32 -11.81 -8.56
C GLY A 201 -13.08 -11.55 -10.05
N SER A 202 -12.81 -10.31 -10.44
CA SER A 202 -12.57 -9.95 -11.85
C SER A 202 -11.36 -10.67 -12.45
N SER A 203 -11.43 -11.03 -13.74
CA SER A 203 -10.29 -11.66 -14.43
C SER A 203 -9.05 -10.75 -14.44
N ALA A 204 -7.85 -11.32 -14.35
CA ALA A 204 -6.58 -10.58 -14.26
C ALA A 204 -6.39 -9.49 -15.33
N TRP A 205 -6.89 -9.71 -16.55
CA TRP A 205 -6.82 -8.71 -17.63
C TRP A 205 -7.68 -7.47 -17.37
N LEU A 206 -8.86 -7.62 -16.73
CA LEU A 206 -9.73 -6.49 -16.36
C LEU A 206 -9.11 -5.68 -15.23
N ARG A 207 -8.53 -6.36 -14.22
CA ARG A 207 -7.80 -5.68 -13.13
C ARG A 207 -6.61 -4.89 -13.65
N GLY A 208 -5.88 -5.43 -14.63
CA GLY A 208 -4.76 -4.72 -15.25
C GLY A 208 -5.15 -3.38 -15.89
N LEU A 209 -6.43 -3.16 -16.26
CA LEU A 209 -6.89 -1.88 -16.80
C LEU A 209 -7.11 -0.80 -15.72
N ALA A 210 -7.18 -1.19 -14.45
CA ALA A 210 -7.36 -0.26 -13.35
C ALA A 210 -6.18 0.73 -13.31
N PRO A 211 -6.45 2.04 -13.11
CA PRO A 211 -5.38 3.05 -13.12
C PRO A 211 -4.42 2.87 -11.94
N ILE A 212 -4.94 2.37 -10.81
CA ILE A 212 -4.18 1.92 -9.66
C ILE A 212 -4.58 0.48 -9.35
N LEU A 213 -3.62 -0.33 -8.91
CA LEU A 213 -3.87 -1.68 -8.43
C LEU A 213 -3.72 -1.69 -6.92
N PHE A 214 -4.83 -1.89 -6.21
CA PHE A 214 -4.90 -1.96 -4.76
C PHE A 214 -4.93 -3.44 -4.36
N ASP A 215 -3.96 -3.90 -3.56
CA ASP A 215 -4.04 -5.20 -2.89
C ASP A 215 -4.25 -4.91 -1.41
N GLU A 216 -5.52 -4.82 -1.01
CA GLU A 216 -5.92 -4.48 0.36
C GLU A 216 -5.80 -5.72 1.25
N GLY A 217 -5.26 -5.55 2.47
CA GLY A 217 -5.30 -6.56 3.52
C GLY A 217 -4.33 -7.74 3.38
N SER A 218 -3.52 -7.80 2.32
CA SER A 218 -2.49 -8.83 2.18
C SER A 218 -1.25 -8.49 2.97
N ARG A 219 -0.69 -9.47 3.71
CA ARG A 219 0.64 -9.30 4.30
C ARG A 219 1.68 -9.13 3.18
N PRO A 220 2.70 -8.27 3.35
CA PRO A 220 3.69 -8.01 2.32
C PRO A 220 4.30 -9.32 1.81
N LEU A 221 4.48 -9.46 0.50
CA LEU A 221 5.23 -10.60 -0.05
C LEU A 221 6.67 -10.19 -0.30
N PRO A 222 7.62 -11.15 -0.21
CA PRO A 222 8.93 -10.96 -0.75
C PRO A 222 8.87 -10.44 -2.19
N SER A 223 9.66 -9.43 -2.51
CA SER A 223 9.61 -8.71 -3.78
C SER A 223 9.64 -9.61 -5.02
N ALA A 224 10.46 -10.68 -4.98
CA ALA A 224 10.58 -11.68 -6.05
C ALA A 224 9.29 -12.49 -6.29
N LEU A 225 8.37 -12.53 -5.32
CA LEU A 225 7.11 -13.28 -5.40
C LEU A 225 5.95 -12.41 -5.91
N LEU A 226 6.11 -11.09 -6.01
CA LEU A 226 5.03 -10.19 -6.43
C LEU A 226 4.57 -10.48 -7.86
N GLY A 227 5.48 -10.79 -8.78
CA GLY A 227 5.15 -11.15 -10.16
C GLY A 227 4.37 -10.08 -10.93
N ARG A 228 4.43 -8.82 -10.48
CA ARG A 228 3.65 -7.73 -11.06
C ARG A 228 4.31 -7.17 -12.32
N PRO A 229 3.56 -6.97 -13.41
CA PRO A 229 4.08 -6.40 -14.65
C PRO A 229 4.21 -4.86 -14.57
N ALA A 230 4.85 -4.32 -13.53
CA ALA A 230 4.92 -2.88 -13.26
C ALA A 230 5.48 -2.08 -14.45
N GLY A 231 6.48 -2.62 -15.15
CA GLY A 231 7.03 -2.00 -16.37
C GLY A 231 6.01 -1.89 -17.51
N TRP A 232 5.15 -2.90 -17.68
CA TRP A 232 4.07 -2.87 -18.68
C TRP A 232 2.98 -1.88 -18.28
N HIS A 233 2.63 -1.81 -16.99
CA HIS A 233 1.64 -0.83 -16.50
C HIS A 233 2.14 0.61 -16.69
N ALA A 234 3.40 0.89 -16.36
CA ALA A 234 4.01 2.19 -16.60
C ALA A 234 4.02 2.53 -18.10
N LEU A 235 4.35 1.57 -18.98
CA LEU A 235 4.27 1.76 -20.43
C LEU A 235 2.83 2.02 -20.90
N TYR A 236 1.85 1.30 -20.36
CA TYR A 236 0.43 1.47 -20.65
C TYR A 236 -0.03 2.90 -20.33
N LEU A 237 0.26 3.40 -19.12
CA LEU A 237 -0.10 4.75 -18.69
C LEU A 237 0.58 5.83 -19.55
N LEU A 238 1.87 5.66 -19.84
CA LEU A 238 2.61 6.58 -20.69
C LEU A 238 2.06 6.59 -22.13
N ALA A 239 1.80 5.40 -22.69
CA ALA A 239 1.28 5.27 -24.04
C ALA A 239 -0.14 5.85 -24.16
N LEU A 240 -1.00 5.66 -23.15
CA LEU A 240 -2.31 6.31 -23.08
C LEU A 240 -2.20 7.84 -23.02
N ALA A 241 -1.27 8.37 -22.22
CA ALA A 241 -1.05 9.82 -22.15
C ALA A 241 -0.60 10.39 -23.51
N VAL A 242 0.32 9.70 -24.19
CA VAL A 242 0.77 10.08 -25.54
C VAL A 242 -0.37 10.00 -26.56
N LEU A 243 -1.19 8.95 -26.49
CA LEU A 243 -2.36 8.78 -27.36
C LEU A 243 -3.39 9.90 -27.15
N ALA A 244 -3.69 10.23 -25.89
CA ALA A 244 -4.58 11.33 -25.54
C ALA A 244 -4.03 12.69 -26.01
N ALA A 245 -2.72 12.93 -25.89
CA ALA A 245 -2.06 14.13 -26.40
C ALA A 245 -2.18 14.24 -27.93
N ALA A 246 -1.91 13.15 -28.65
CA ALA A 246 -2.06 13.11 -30.10
C ALA A 246 -3.52 13.34 -30.52
N GLY A 247 -4.48 12.76 -29.78
CA GLY A 247 -5.91 13.02 -29.93
C GLY A 247 -6.27 14.49 -29.78
N ALA A 248 -5.75 15.15 -28.73
CA ALA A 248 -6.03 16.56 -28.45
C ALA A 248 -5.48 17.47 -29.55
N VAL A 249 -4.25 17.19 -30.01
CA VAL A 249 -3.61 17.90 -31.13
C VAL A 249 -4.41 17.71 -32.43
N ARG A 250 -4.88 16.49 -32.71
CA ARG A 250 -5.70 16.18 -33.88
C ARG A 250 -7.07 16.87 -33.83
N ALA A 251 -7.74 16.86 -32.68
CA ALA A 251 -9.00 17.61 -32.44
C ALA A 251 -8.81 19.11 -32.65
N SER A 252 -7.60 19.62 -32.44
CA SER A 252 -7.21 21.02 -32.66
C SER A 252 -6.72 21.31 -34.09
N GLY A 253 -6.86 20.39 -35.03
CA GLY A 253 -6.49 20.54 -36.44
C GLY A 253 -5.05 20.16 -36.80
N GLY A 254 -4.27 19.60 -35.87
CA GLY A 254 -2.90 19.14 -36.11
C GLY A 254 -2.86 17.80 -36.86
N ARG A 255 -2.95 17.82 -38.19
CA ARG A 255 -3.05 16.61 -39.04
C ARG A 255 -1.73 16.19 -39.72
N THR A 256 -0.60 16.38 -39.04
CA THR A 256 0.72 16.04 -39.62
C THR A 256 0.96 14.53 -39.66
N ARG A 257 1.87 14.08 -40.54
CA ARG A 257 2.31 12.67 -40.58
C ARG A 257 2.88 12.21 -39.24
N ALA A 258 3.63 13.08 -38.56
CA ALA A 258 4.18 12.83 -37.24
C ALA A 258 3.08 12.53 -36.20
N VAL A 259 2.01 13.35 -36.12
CA VAL A 259 0.90 13.11 -35.19
C VAL A 259 0.21 11.77 -35.45
N ARG A 260 0.05 11.39 -36.73
CA ARG A 260 -0.52 10.09 -37.09
C ARG A 260 0.39 8.93 -36.67
N ALA A 261 1.69 9.02 -36.97
CA ALA A 261 2.66 8.00 -36.58
C ALA A 261 2.69 7.84 -35.04
N THR A 262 2.79 8.95 -34.30
CA THR A 262 2.74 8.94 -32.83
C THR A 262 1.47 8.28 -32.29
N ALA A 263 0.29 8.61 -32.84
CA ALA A 263 -0.96 8.01 -32.40
C ALA A 263 -1.01 6.49 -32.67
N LEU A 264 -0.55 6.05 -33.84
CA LEU A 264 -0.52 4.62 -34.19
C LEU A 264 0.47 3.84 -33.33
N THR A 265 1.68 4.37 -33.11
CA THR A 265 2.68 3.76 -32.24
C THR A 265 2.20 3.70 -30.79
N ALA A 266 1.61 4.78 -30.28
CA ALA A 266 1.05 4.80 -28.93
C ALA A 266 -0.10 3.81 -28.77
N LEU A 267 -1.01 3.72 -29.75
CA LEU A 267 -2.09 2.74 -29.75
C LEU A 267 -1.55 1.29 -29.75
N ALA A 268 -0.55 0.99 -30.58
CA ALA A 268 0.09 -0.32 -30.60
C ALA A 268 0.74 -0.64 -29.25
N ALA A 269 1.40 0.32 -28.62
CA ALA A 269 2.00 0.16 -27.29
C ALA A 269 0.94 -0.05 -26.19
N VAL A 270 -0.19 0.66 -26.23
CA VAL A 270 -1.32 0.43 -25.32
C VAL A 270 -1.84 -1.00 -25.46
N VAL A 271 -2.11 -1.45 -26.69
CA VAL A 271 -2.61 -2.82 -26.94
C VAL A 271 -1.59 -3.86 -26.45
N ALA A 272 -0.32 -3.69 -26.78
CA ALA A 272 0.74 -4.60 -26.34
C ALA A 272 0.84 -4.64 -24.81
N ALA A 273 0.85 -3.48 -24.15
CA ALA A 273 0.94 -3.39 -22.69
C ALA A 273 -0.27 -4.02 -22.01
N VAL A 274 -1.49 -3.77 -22.49
CA VAL A 274 -2.72 -4.39 -21.96
C VAL A 274 -2.69 -5.91 -22.11
N VAL A 275 -2.26 -6.43 -23.26
CA VAL A 275 -2.15 -7.88 -23.48
C VAL A 275 -1.10 -8.49 -22.57
N LEU A 276 0.10 -7.90 -22.50
CA LEU A 276 1.25 -8.44 -21.78
C LEU A 276 1.15 -8.27 -20.26
N GLN A 277 0.45 -7.25 -19.77
CA GLN A 277 0.18 -7.13 -18.33
C GLN A 277 -0.96 -8.05 -17.88
N GLY A 278 -1.83 -8.48 -18.80
CA GLY A 278 -2.93 -9.40 -18.52
C GLY A 278 -2.53 -10.88 -18.58
N THR A 279 -1.30 -11.21 -18.99
CA THR A 279 -0.81 -12.59 -18.97
C THR A 279 -0.59 -13.08 -17.55
N ALA A 280 -0.73 -14.38 -17.33
CA ALA A 280 -0.38 -15.01 -16.07
C ALA A 280 1.09 -14.72 -15.68
N PRO A 281 1.45 -14.77 -14.39
CA PRO A 281 2.83 -14.71 -13.95
C PRO A 281 3.70 -15.72 -14.69
N SER A 282 4.99 -15.40 -14.89
CA SER A 282 5.92 -16.33 -15.50
C SER A 282 6.02 -17.63 -14.69
N ASP A 283 6.38 -18.72 -15.37
CA ASP A 283 6.58 -20.02 -14.72
C ASP A 283 7.58 -19.94 -13.57
N THR A 284 8.62 -19.12 -13.73
CA THR A 284 9.63 -18.85 -12.70
C THR A 284 9.04 -18.22 -11.44
N VAL A 285 8.12 -17.27 -11.57
CA VAL A 285 7.46 -16.65 -10.41
C VAL A 285 6.48 -17.62 -9.77
N ARG A 286 5.76 -18.40 -10.59
CA ARG A 286 4.83 -19.42 -10.08
C ARG A 286 5.56 -20.49 -9.28
N GLU A 287 6.69 -20.99 -9.79
CA GLU A 287 7.55 -21.94 -9.09
C GLU A 287 8.13 -21.33 -7.80
N ALA A 288 8.65 -20.10 -7.86
CA ALA A 288 9.15 -19.41 -6.67
C ALA A 288 8.08 -19.23 -5.59
N ARG A 289 6.83 -18.93 -5.97
CA ARG A 289 5.68 -18.84 -5.05
C ARG A 289 5.35 -20.19 -4.43
N GLU A 290 5.39 -21.26 -5.21
CA GLU A 290 5.13 -22.62 -4.73
C GLU A 290 6.20 -23.05 -3.72
N VAL A 291 7.48 -22.84 -4.03
CA VAL A 291 8.60 -23.12 -3.13
C VAL A 291 8.50 -22.26 -1.87
N ALA A 292 8.31 -20.95 -1.99
CA ALA A 292 8.20 -20.06 -0.82
C ALA A 292 7.02 -20.41 0.11
N THR A 293 5.90 -20.89 -0.45
CA THR A 293 4.72 -21.24 0.34
C THR A 293 4.84 -22.64 0.96
N ARG A 294 5.29 -23.64 0.19
CA ARG A 294 5.28 -25.06 0.61
C ARG A 294 6.60 -25.53 1.21
N HIS A 295 7.71 -24.98 0.73
CA HIS A 295 9.07 -25.34 1.12
C HIS A 295 9.91 -24.10 1.50
N PRO A 296 9.42 -23.22 2.41
CA PRO A 296 10.08 -21.96 2.72
C PRO A 296 11.54 -22.13 3.18
N ALA A 297 11.89 -23.27 3.80
CA ALA A 297 13.24 -23.55 4.25
C ALA A 297 14.30 -23.61 3.13
N GLU A 298 13.90 -23.81 1.87
CA GLU A 298 14.82 -23.88 0.73
C GLU A 298 15.28 -22.49 0.25
N VAL A 299 14.56 -21.44 0.61
CA VAL A 299 14.75 -20.06 0.11
C VAL A 299 14.92 -19.04 1.23
N GLN A 300 15.23 -19.51 2.44
CA GLN A 300 15.35 -18.69 3.63
C GLN A 300 16.75 -18.75 4.23
N ASP A 301 17.16 -17.62 4.79
CA ASP A 301 18.37 -17.50 5.58
C ASP A 301 18.01 -17.73 7.04
N CYS A 302 18.73 -18.65 7.69
CA CYS A 302 18.49 -19.02 9.08
C CYS A 302 19.67 -18.64 9.98
N GLU A 303 19.38 -17.92 11.07
CA GLU A 303 20.33 -17.56 12.12
C GLU A 303 19.94 -18.20 13.45
N ARG A 304 20.93 -18.70 14.20
CA ARG A 304 20.69 -19.22 15.56
C ARG A 304 21.07 -18.18 16.61
N ARG A 305 20.13 -17.80 17.46
CA ARG A 305 20.36 -16.96 18.65
C ARG A 305 19.95 -17.75 19.91
N GLY A 306 20.95 -18.19 20.67
CA GLY A 306 20.74 -19.04 21.85
C GLY A 306 20.02 -20.37 21.51
N PRO A 307 18.89 -20.69 22.18
CA PRO A 307 18.11 -21.88 21.89
C PRO A 307 17.18 -21.73 20.68
N THR A 308 17.01 -20.54 20.13
CA THR A 308 16.05 -20.29 19.03
C THR A 308 16.77 -20.14 17.69
N THR A 309 16.23 -20.78 16.66
CA THR A 309 16.63 -20.57 15.26
C THR A 309 15.60 -19.66 14.59
N TYR A 310 16.04 -18.62 13.90
CA TYR A 310 15.20 -17.67 13.17
C TYR A 310 15.46 -17.83 11.69
N CYS A 311 14.42 -18.06 10.90
CA CYS A 311 14.52 -18.21 9.45
C CYS A 311 13.65 -17.14 8.78
N ALA A 312 14.26 -16.28 7.97
CA ALA A 312 13.59 -15.20 7.26
C ALA A 312 13.85 -15.31 5.76
N PHE A 313 12.96 -14.74 4.94
CA PHE A 313 13.32 -14.48 3.55
C PHE A 313 14.46 -13.44 3.52
N PRO A 314 15.39 -13.51 2.55
CA PRO A 314 16.65 -12.73 2.59
C PRO A 314 16.47 -11.24 2.88
N GLU A 315 15.48 -10.61 2.24
CA GLU A 315 15.19 -9.18 2.40
C GLU A 315 14.62 -8.79 3.79
N PHE A 316 14.12 -9.76 4.56
CA PHE A 316 13.57 -9.58 5.91
C PHE A 316 14.53 -10.01 7.03
N THR A 317 15.74 -10.50 6.70
CA THR A 317 16.76 -10.88 7.69
C THR A 317 17.07 -9.79 8.73
N PRO A 318 17.03 -8.47 8.43
CA PRO A 318 17.26 -7.44 9.44
C PRO A 318 16.25 -7.47 10.62
N TRP A 319 15.06 -8.04 10.44
CA TRP A 319 14.06 -8.14 11.50
C TRP A 319 14.32 -9.28 12.50
N ILE A 320 15.29 -10.17 12.24
CA ILE A 320 15.62 -11.28 13.15
C ILE A 320 15.97 -10.78 14.56
N ASP A 321 16.72 -9.67 14.67
CA ASP A 321 17.09 -9.10 15.98
C ASP A 321 15.86 -8.60 16.75
N GLU A 322 14.86 -8.08 16.04
CA GLU A 322 13.59 -7.62 16.61
C GLU A 322 12.76 -8.80 17.14
N TRP A 323 12.66 -9.88 16.35
CA TRP A 323 12.01 -11.13 16.75
C TRP A 323 12.71 -11.79 17.94
N ALA A 324 14.05 -11.79 17.93
CA ALA A 324 14.86 -12.35 19.01
C ALA A 324 14.59 -11.62 20.33
N ARG A 325 14.56 -10.28 20.31
CA ARG A 325 14.25 -9.49 21.51
C ARG A 325 12.89 -9.85 22.11
N VAL A 326 11.83 -9.96 21.30
CA VAL A 326 10.49 -10.31 21.80
C VAL A 326 10.47 -11.74 22.33
N THR A 327 11.08 -12.68 21.58
CA THR A 327 11.19 -14.08 21.99
C THR A 327 11.88 -14.22 23.35
N ASP A 328 12.99 -13.52 23.54
CA ASP A 328 13.77 -13.54 24.77
C ASP A 328 12.99 -12.95 25.95
N ARG A 329 12.21 -11.89 25.71
CA ARG A 329 11.30 -11.31 26.72
C ARG A 329 10.23 -12.30 27.13
N VAL A 330 9.54 -12.95 26.19
CA VAL A 330 8.53 -13.98 26.50
C VAL A 330 9.17 -15.12 27.30
N ARG A 331 10.35 -15.60 26.89
CA ARG A 331 11.09 -16.65 27.61
C ARG A 331 11.51 -16.23 29.02
N SER A 332 11.86 -14.96 29.24
CA SER A 332 12.25 -14.45 30.57
C SER A 332 11.10 -14.44 31.57
N LEU A 333 9.86 -14.33 31.07
CA LEU A 333 8.63 -14.39 31.86
C LEU A 333 8.19 -15.83 32.13
N ALA A 334 8.52 -16.75 31.22
CA ALA A 334 8.20 -18.17 31.37
C ALA A 334 9.02 -18.85 32.47
N GLY A 335 8.49 -19.95 33.01
CA GLY A 335 9.14 -20.80 34.00
C GLY A 335 9.51 -22.18 33.47
N GLY A 336 10.25 -22.94 34.27
CA GLY A 336 10.52 -24.36 34.02
C GLY A 336 11.45 -24.68 32.83
N PRO A 337 11.63 -25.97 32.52
CA PRO A 337 12.60 -26.45 31.53
C PRO A 337 12.31 -25.99 30.09
N ARG A 338 11.04 -25.69 29.77
CA ARG A 338 10.62 -25.24 28.44
C ARG A 338 11.20 -23.87 28.04
N THR A 339 11.67 -23.07 29.01
CA THR A 339 12.45 -21.85 28.75
C THR A 339 13.72 -22.11 27.93
N ARG A 340 14.26 -23.33 27.97
CA ARG A 340 15.46 -23.76 27.22
C ARG A 340 15.15 -24.64 26.00
N GLN A 341 13.87 -24.90 25.74
CA GLN A 341 13.47 -25.71 24.59
C GLN A 341 13.88 -25.00 23.30
N GLY A 342 14.44 -25.77 22.37
CA GLY A 342 14.73 -25.29 21.03
C GLY A 342 13.44 -24.90 20.32
N LEU A 343 13.38 -23.67 19.83
CA LEU A 343 12.28 -23.20 18.98
C LEU A 343 12.83 -22.80 17.62
N THR A 344 12.05 -23.00 16.57
CA THR A 344 12.34 -22.42 15.26
C THR A 344 11.28 -21.39 14.96
N VAL A 345 11.65 -20.12 14.89
CA VAL A 345 10.82 -19.04 14.36
C VAL A 345 11.05 -18.98 12.85
N ARG A 346 10.04 -19.26 12.07
CA ARG A 346 10.11 -19.28 10.61
C ARG A 346 9.13 -18.29 10.03
N GLN A 347 9.62 -17.37 9.22
CA GLN A 347 8.78 -16.48 8.43
C GLN A 347 8.00 -17.32 7.41
N ARG A 348 6.70 -17.09 7.24
CA ARG A 348 5.89 -17.83 6.26
C ARG A 348 4.93 -16.90 5.54
N VAL A 349 4.68 -17.23 4.28
CA VAL A 349 3.80 -16.47 3.38
C VAL A 349 2.92 -17.45 2.62
N ASP A 350 1.67 -17.07 2.36
CA ASP A 350 0.90 -17.67 1.28
C ASP A 350 1.10 -16.83 0.03
N ALA A 351 1.89 -17.34 -0.90
CA ALA A 351 2.19 -16.65 -2.14
C ALA A 351 1.46 -17.27 -3.34
N LEU A 352 0.68 -18.34 -3.15
CA LEU A 352 0.04 -19.07 -4.26
C LEU A 352 -0.98 -18.19 -5.00
N GLY A 353 -1.76 -17.40 -4.26
CA GLY A 353 -2.68 -16.39 -4.81
C GLY A 353 -2.01 -15.11 -5.31
N GLY A 354 -0.69 -14.95 -5.10
CA GLY A 354 0.02 -13.69 -5.30
C GLY A 354 -0.35 -12.63 -4.26
N PRO A 355 -0.12 -11.33 -4.55
CA PRO A 355 -0.37 -10.25 -3.60
C PRO A 355 -1.81 -10.18 -3.11
N SER A 356 -2.80 -10.56 -3.93
CA SER A 356 -4.21 -10.58 -3.52
C SER A 356 -4.65 -11.92 -2.87
N GLY A 357 -3.70 -12.78 -2.52
CA GLY A 357 -3.96 -14.05 -1.86
C GLY A 357 -4.47 -13.84 -0.43
N VAL A 358 -5.58 -14.51 -0.10
CA VAL A 358 -6.23 -14.43 1.21
C VAL A 358 -6.26 -15.77 1.94
N GLN A 359 -5.46 -16.74 1.52
CA GLN A 359 -5.49 -18.06 2.14
C GLN A 359 -4.79 -18.01 3.50
N GLU A 360 -5.42 -18.61 4.50
CA GLU A 360 -4.81 -18.78 5.81
C GLU A 360 -3.60 -19.72 5.72
N LEU A 361 -2.53 -19.35 6.42
CA LEU A 361 -1.35 -20.18 6.54
C LEU A 361 -1.68 -21.43 7.37
N PRO A 362 -1.36 -22.65 6.90
CA PRO A 362 -1.56 -23.83 7.72
C PRO A 362 -0.62 -23.79 8.94
N PRO A 363 -1.00 -24.36 10.09
CA PRO A 363 -0.15 -24.41 11.29
C PRO A 363 1.26 -24.96 11.03
N ALA A 364 2.27 -24.38 11.67
CA ALA A 364 3.63 -24.88 11.57
C ALA A 364 3.80 -26.28 12.20
N ALA A 365 4.91 -26.95 11.88
CA ALA A 365 5.29 -28.21 12.52
C ALA A 365 5.50 -28.00 14.03
N PRO A 366 5.30 -29.02 14.88
CA PRO A 366 5.58 -28.91 16.31
C PRO A 366 7.01 -28.44 16.59
N GLY A 367 7.18 -27.45 17.46
CA GLY A 367 8.47 -26.81 17.73
C GLY A 367 8.87 -25.70 16.75
N GLU A 368 8.11 -25.50 15.67
CA GLU A 368 8.20 -24.33 14.81
C GLU A 368 7.08 -23.32 15.11
N LEU A 369 7.37 -22.05 14.87
CA LEU A 369 6.48 -20.90 15.06
C LEU A 369 6.52 -20.01 13.83
N THR A 370 5.38 -19.43 13.49
CA THR A 370 5.24 -18.59 12.29
C THR A 370 5.50 -17.12 12.63
N ALA A 371 6.44 -16.50 11.91
CA ALA A 371 6.60 -15.05 11.83
C ALA A 371 5.93 -14.51 10.56
N SER A 372 5.35 -13.30 10.65
CA SER A 372 4.76 -12.58 9.52
C SER A 372 5.80 -11.81 8.70
N THR A 373 5.35 -11.25 7.58
CA THR A 373 6.08 -10.31 6.72
C THR A 373 5.72 -8.85 6.99
N ALA A 374 5.06 -8.58 8.12
CA ALA A 374 4.79 -7.26 8.66
C ALA A 374 5.24 -7.24 10.14
N TRP A 375 5.70 -6.09 10.62
CA TRP A 375 6.28 -5.93 11.95
C TRP A 375 5.98 -4.55 12.56
N GLY A 376 6.12 -4.45 13.89
CA GLY A 376 5.82 -3.25 14.68
C GLY A 376 4.40 -3.23 15.24
N GLY A 377 4.16 -2.37 16.23
CA GLY A 377 2.85 -2.16 16.89
C GLY A 377 2.13 -3.46 17.25
N GLU A 378 0.90 -3.65 16.74
CA GLU A 378 0.09 -4.82 17.05
C GLU A 378 0.77 -6.11 16.59
N ARG A 379 1.55 -6.09 15.50
CA ARG A 379 2.27 -7.26 14.99
C ARG A 379 3.32 -7.77 15.98
N GLU A 380 3.87 -6.90 16.85
CA GLU A 380 4.76 -7.33 17.94
C GLU A 380 3.99 -8.17 18.98
N LEU A 381 2.75 -7.75 19.32
CA LEU A 381 1.87 -8.47 20.24
C LEU A 381 1.41 -9.81 19.65
N GLU A 382 1.04 -9.84 18.37
CA GLU A 382 0.67 -11.05 17.63
C GLU A 382 1.82 -12.08 17.60
N PHE A 383 3.04 -11.61 17.35
CA PHE A 383 4.22 -12.45 17.39
C PHE A 383 4.52 -12.96 18.81
N ALA A 384 4.44 -12.09 19.82
CA ALA A 384 4.61 -12.48 21.21
C ALA A 384 3.61 -13.56 21.65
N ALA A 385 2.36 -13.45 21.19
CA ALA A 385 1.31 -14.46 21.39
C ALA A 385 1.67 -15.81 20.73
N SER A 386 2.20 -15.81 19.51
CA SER A 386 2.72 -17.04 18.88
C SER A 386 3.85 -17.68 19.68
N VAL A 387 4.82 -16.88 20.16
CA VAL A 387 5.91 -17.40 21.00
C VAL A 387 5.39 -17.96 22.32
N ALA A 388 4.48 -17.25 22.98
CA ALA A 388 3.86 -17.73 24.22
C ALA A 388 3.12 -19.06 24.02
N ARG A 389 2.37 -19.18 22.92
CA ARG A 389 1.72 -20.45 22.52
C ARG A 389 2.73 -21.57 22.29
N GLY A 390 3.85 -21.28 21.64
CA GLY A 390 4.95 -22.24 21.46
C GLY A 390 5.51 -22.77 22.77
N LEU A 391 5.65 -21.91 23.78
CA LEU A 391 6.18 -22.32 25.09
C LEU A 391 5.14 -23.06 25.96
N VAL A 392 3.87 -22.67 25.88
CA VAL A 392 2.79 -23.23 26.70
C VAL A 392 2.26 -24.53 26.11
N VAL A 393 1.93 -24.54 24.82
CA VAL A 393 1.24 -25.65 24.14
C VAL A 393 2.17 -26.43 23.19
N GLY A 394 3.17 -25.78 22.60
CA GLY A 394 4.17 -26.44 21.74
C GLY A 394 3.80 -26.56 20.26
N HIS A 395 2.65 -26.03 19.82
CA HIS A 395 2.20 -26.04 18.44
C HIS A 395 1.18 -24.94 18.12
N GLU A 396 0.96 -24.65 16.83
CA GLU A 396 0.00 -23.65 16.33
C GLU A 396 -1.37 -24.23 15.92
N ARG A 397 -1.56 -25.55 16.05
CA ARG A 397 -2.66 -26.31 15.41
C ARG A 397 -4.09 -26.01 15.88
N TYR A 398 -4.28 -25.35 17.01
CA TYR A 398 -5.62 -25.17 17.57
C TYR A 398 -6.21 -23.80 17.20
N ALA A 399 -7.42 -23.83 16.62
CA ALA A 399 -8.13 -22.67 16.09
C ALA A 399 -9.41 -22.34 16.90
N GLY A 400 -9.34 -22.40 18.23
CA GLY A 400 -10.46 -22.07 19.12
C GLY A 400 -10.02 -21.41 20.42
N ALA A 401 -10.94 -21.30 21.38
CA ALA A 401 -10.64 -20.72 22.69
C ALA A 401 -9.92 -21.70 23.62
N TYR A 402 -8.96 -21.17 24.39
CA TYR A 402 -8.34 -21.90 25.49
C TYR A 402 -9.11 -21.59 26.77
N CYS A 403 -10.08 -22.44 27.10
CA CYS A 403 -10.97 -22.30 28.26
C CYS A 403 -10.34 -22.74 29.59
N ASP A 404 -9.03 -22.62 29.70
CA ASP A 404 -8.25 -23.09 30.84
C ASP A 404 -7.08 -22.14 31.13
N ALA A 405 -6.25 -22.47 32.12
CA ALA A 405 -5.12 -21.66 32.54
C ALA A 405 -4.19 -21.25 31.39
N ARG A 406 -4.08 -22.05 30.32
CA ARG A 406 -3.18 -21.81 29.20
C ARG A 406 -3.57 -20.54 28.44
N GLY A 407 -4.88 -20.27 28.28
CA GLY A 407 -5.38 -19.07 27.62
C GLY A 407 -4.89 -17.81 28.30
N VAL A 408 -5.20 -17.68 29.59
CA VAL A 408 -4.78 -16.55 30.44
C VAL A 408 -3.25 -16.41 30.44
N LEU A 409 -2.53 -17.53 30.58
CA LEU A 409 -1.07 -17.54 30.61
C LEU A 409 -0.47 -17.02 29.30
N MET A 410 -0.94 -17.49 28.14
CA MET A 410 -0.40 -17.07 26.84
C MET A 410 -0.61 -15.57 26.60
N VAL A 411 -1.81 -15.06 26.88
CA VAL A 411 -2.13 -13.64 26.68
C VAL A 411 -1.35 -12.75 27.65
N TRP A 412 -1.24 -13.15 28.93
CA TRP A 412 -0.44 -12.42 29.92
C TRP A 412 1.03 -12.33 29.53
N LEU A 413 1.62 -13.44 29.03
CA LEU A 413 2.99 -13.46 28.53
C LEU A 413 3.19 -12.54 27.33
N ALA A 414 2.24 -12.55 26.38
CA ALA A 414 2.31 -11.73 25.17
C ALA A 414 2.27 -10.23 25.49
N ILE A 415 1.30 -9.82 26.33
CA ILE A 415 1.14 -8.42 26.77
C ILE A 415 2.42 -7.92 27.44
N HIS A 416 2.99 -8.68 28.37
CA HIS A 416 4.16 -8.22 29.14
C HIS A 416 5.51 -8.38 28.43
N ALA A 417 5.57 -9.12 27.32
CA ALA A 417 6.77 -9.18 26.48
C ALA A 417 6.82 -8.03 25.46
N THR A 418 5.67 -7.45 25.14
CA THR A 418 5.50 -6.42 24.10
C THR A 418 5.63 -5.03 24.71
N ARG A 419 6.24 -4.10 23.99
CA ARG A 419 6.24 -2.68 24.40
C ARG A 419 4.80 -2.14 24.31
N ASP A 420 4.33 -1.48 25.36
CA ASP A 420 2.96 -0.95 25.44
C ASP A 420 1.86 -2.01 25.21
N GLY A 421 2.15 -3.29 25.50
CA GLY A 421 1.29 -4.42 25.13
C GLY A 421 -0.13 -4.39 25.69
N GLU A 422 -0.35 -3.74 26.86
CA GLU A 422 -1.70 -3.59 27.43
C GLU A 422 -2.54 -2.60 26.60
N ALA A 423 -1.94 -1.47 26.19
CA ALA A 423 -2.61 -0.50 25.34
C ALA A 423 -2.94 -1.11 23.97
N LEU A 424 -1.98 -1.82 23.36
CA LEU A 424 -2.17 -2.52 22.09
C LEU A 424 -3.28 -3.58 22.21
N PHE A 425 -3.30 -4.38 23.29
CA PHE A 425 -4.33 -5.39 23.48
C PHE A 425 -5.75 -4.80 23.54
N VAL A 426 -5.92 -3.66 24.24
CA VAL A 426 -7.19 -2.94 24.30
C VAL A 426 -7.56 -2.33 22.96
N GLU A 427 -6.60 -1.69 22.28
CA GLU A 427 -6.78 -1.08 20.96
C GLU A 427 -7.24 -2.11 19.91
N THR A 428 -6.49 -3.20 19.76
CA THR A 428 -6.82 -4.30 18.85
C THR A 428 -8.19 -4.90 19.18
N GLY A 429 -8.48 -5.14 20.46
CA GLY A 429 -9.78 -5.66 20.89
C GLY A 429 -10.95 -4.76 20.49
N ASN A 430 -10.80 -3.44 20.62
CA ASN A 430 -11.80 -2.46 20.22
C ASN A 430 -11.93 -2.33 18.69
N ALA A 431 -10.80 -2.30 17.96
CA ALA A 431 -10.77 -2.15 16.51
C ALA A 431 -11.55 -3.26 15.79
N TYR A 432 -11.47 -4.49 16.31
CA TYR A 432 -12.15 -5.66 15.75
C TYR A 432 -13.48 -6.00 16.45
N ASN A 433 -13.97 -5.17 17.36
CA ASN A 433 -15.11 -5.48 18.25
C ASN A 433 -15.01 -6.89 18.86
N SER A 434 -13.78 -7.30 19.21
CA SER A 434 -13.44 -8.65 19.66
C SER A 434 -12.53 -8.58 20.89
N PRO A 435 -13.06 -8.16 22.06
CA PRO A 435 -12.29 -8.11 23.30
C PRO A 435 -11.73 -9.49 23.64
N GLY A 436 -10.51 -9.56 24.17
CA GLY A 436 -9.92 -10.84 24.57
C GLY A 436 -9.31 -11.67 23.44
N VAL A 437 -9.17 -11.10 22.23
CA VAL A 437 -8.62 -11.79 21.06
C VAL A 437 -7.30 -11.14 20.62
N ILE A 438 -6.25 -11.96 20.45
CA ILE A 438 -5.01 -11.57 19.76
C ILE A 438 -4.90 -12.33 18.44
N GLN A 439 -4.80 -11.62 17.32
CA GLN A 439 -4.72 -12.17 15.97
C GLN A 439 -3.31 -12.71 15.66
N ALA A 440 -2.90 -13.84 16.25
CA ALA A 440 -1.57 -14.38 15.92
C ALA A 440 -1.46 -14.79 14.43
N PRO A 441 -0.25 -14.82 13.83
CA PRO A 441 -0.05 -14.99 12.39
C PRO A 441 -0.79 -16.14 11.71
N VAL A 442 -1.06 -17.25 12.41
CA VAL A 442 -1.75 -18.43 11.87
C VAL A 442 -3.15 -18.60 12.47
N THR A 443 -3.25 -18.54 13.80
CA THR A 443 -4.51 -18.73 14.52
C THR A 443 -4.61 -17.75 15.66
N ALA A 444 -5.77 -17.11 15.81
CA ALA A 444 -6.02 -16.20 16.92
C ALA A 444 -5.94 -16.91 18.28
N ILE A 445 -5.53 -16.19 19.33
CA ILE A 445 -5.71 -16.62 20.73
C ILE A 445 -6.91 -15.86 21.26
N SER A 446 -7.98 -16.59 21.59
CA SER A 446 -9.20 -16.02 22.13
C SER A 446 -9.42 -16.47 23.58
N LEU A 447 -9.81 -15.52 24.42
CA LEU A 447 -10.30 -15.75 25.77
C LEU A 447 -11.82 -15.66 25.79
N ARG A 448 -12.48 -16.44 26.65
CA ARG A 448 -13.88 -16.18 27.01
C ARG A 448 -13.93 -15.02 28.01
N ASP A 449 -15.10 -14.47 28.23
CA ASP A 449 -15.34 -13.40 29.21
C ASP A 449 -14.80 -13.78 30.59
N ARG A 450 -15.00 -15.04 31.01
CA ARG A 450 -14.45 -15.57 32.26
C ARG A 450 -12.93 -15.43 32.37
N GLU A 451 -12.20 -15.85 31.35
CA GLU A 451 -10.74 -15.78 31.32
C GLU A 451 -10.23 -14.34 31.12
N LEU A 452 -10.96 -13.53 30.34
CA LEU A 452 -10.67 -12.11 30.13
C LEU A 452 -10.74 -11.33 31.46
N ILE A 453 -11.77 -11.54 32.28
CA ILE A 453 -11.90 -10.91 33.59
C ILE A 453 -10.74 -11.31 34.52
N VAL A 454 -10.29 -12.57 34.45
CA VAL A 454 -9.11 -12.99 35.22
C VAL A 454 -7.87 -12.26 34.74
N LEU A 455 -7.66 -12.17 33.42
CA LEU A 455 -6.56 -11.41 32.83
C LEU A 455 -6.58 -9.95 33.26
N GLU A 456 -7.72 -9.26 33.16
CA GLU A 456 -7.88 -7.86 33.59
C GLU A 456 -7.50 -7.68 35.05
N ARG A 457 -7.94 -8.59 35.93
CA ARG A 457 -7.53 -8.58 37.35
C ARG A 457 -6.03 -8.76 37.52
N LEU A 458 -5.38 -9.59 36.70
CA LEU A 458 -3.93 -9.76 36.72
C LEU A 458 -3.19 -8.50 36.22
N LEU A 459 -3.71 -7.79 35.23
CA LEU A 459 -3.13 -6.56 34.72
C LEU A 459 -3.15 -5.42 35.76
N THR A 460 -4.12 -5.43 36.69
CA THR A 460 -4.12 -4.47 37.83
C THR A 460 -3.07 -4.76 38.90
N ARG A 461 -2.38 -5.91 38.85
CA ARG A 461 -1.38 -6.33 39.84
C ARG A 461 0.03 -5.93 39.40
N PRO A 462 0.97 -5.76 40.35
CA PRO A 462 2.38 -5.56 40.00
C PRO A 462 2.91 -6.73 39.16
N GLN A 463 3.43 -6.43 37.95
CA GLN A 463 3.97 -7.44 37.02
C GLN A 463 5.00 -8.37 37.68
N ALA A 464 5.87 -7.83 38.54
CA ALA A 464 6.90 -8.60 39.22
C ALA A 464 6.31 -9.69 40.14
N ASP A 465 5.15 -9.44 40.75
CA ASP A 465 4.48 -10.38 41.64
C ASP A 465 3.82 -11.50 40.84
N VAL A 466 3.05 -11.13 39.81
CA VAL A 466 2.41 -12.11 38.92
C VAL A 466 3.48 -12.95 38.20
N GLY A 467 4.55 -12.33 37.71
CA GLY A 467 5.65 -13.02 37.07
C GLY A 467 6.40 -14.00 37.99
N ARG A 468 6.53 -13.68 39.30
CA ARG A 468 7.05 -14.65 40.29
C ARG A 468 6.11 -15.83 40.45
N ALA A 469 4.80 -15.59 40.56
CA ALA A 469 3.80 -16.65 40.68
C ALA A 469 3.75 -17.54 39.42
N VAL A 470 3.77 -16.93 38.23
CA VAL A 470 3.84 -17.64 36.94
C VAL A 470 5.05 -18.57 36.89
N ARG A 471 6.24 -18.09 37.26
CA ARG A 471 7.45 -18.94 37.26
C ARG A 471 7.38 -20.05 38.31
N ALA A 472 6.84 -19.77 39.49
CA ALA A 472 6.71 -20.75 40.57
C ALA A 472 5.72 -21.87 40.23
N HIS A 473 4.63 -21.53 39.54
CA HIS A 473 3.53 -22.45 39.22
C HIS A 473 3.48 -22.84 37.74
N TRP A 474 4.57 -22.65 37.00
CA TRP A 474 4.61 -22.82 35.55
C TRP A 474 4.09 -24.19 35.08
N ALA A 475 4.53 -25.27 35.73
CA ALA A 475 4.15 -26.63 35.33
C ALA A 475 2.63 -26.86 35.43
N GLU A 476 1.98 -26.26 36.43
CA GLU A 476 0.55 -26.36 36.63
C GLU A 476 -0.22 -25.41 35.71
N LEU A 477 0.22 -24.15 35.58
CA LEU A 477 -0.41 -23.17 34.69
C LEU A 477 -0.32 -23.54 33.19
N SER A 478 0.72 -24.28 32.79
CA SER A 478 0.89 -24.74 31.40
C SER A 478 0.31 -26.14 31.13
N ALA A 479 -0.17 -26.85 32.17
CA ALA A 479 -0.80 -28.15 32.00
C ALA A 479 -2.19 -28.00 31.36
N ALA A 480 -2.53 -28.93 30.46
CA ALA A 480 -3.87 -29.00 29.90
C ALA A 480 -4.89 -29.37 30.99
N GLY A 481 -6.02 -28.66 31.01
CA GLY A 481 -7.13 -28.93 31.94
C GLY A 481 -7.00 -28.24 33.31
N THR A 482 -5.94 -27.46 33.55
CA THR A 482 -5.88 -26.60 34.75
C THR A 482 -6.96 -25.53 34.66
N THR A 483 -7.97 -25.61 35.53
CA THR A 483 -9.16 -24.75 35.45
C THR A 483 -8.81 -23.28 35.70
N THR A 484 -9.65 -22.39 35.18
CA THR A 484 -9.52 -20.94 35.37
C THR A 484 -9.57 -20.54 36.85
N ASP A 485 -10.34 -21.25 37.69
CA ASP A 485 -10.35 -21.05 39.14
C ASP A 485 -9.01 -21.39 39.78
N ARG A 486 -8.42 -22.52 39.34
CA ARG A 486 -7.12 -22.94 39.83
C ARG A 486 -6.03 -21.96 39.39
N ALA A 487 -6.07 -21.50 38.14
CA ALA A 487 -5.16 -20.48 37.62
C ALA A 487 -5.26 -19.18 38.44
N ALA A 488 -6.48 -18.68 38.65
CA ALA A 488 -6.73 -17.47 39.43
C ALA A 488 -6.17 -17.59 40.86
N ALA A 489 -6.44 -18.72 41.53
CA ALA A 489 -5.93 -18.99 42.87
C ALA A 489 -4.39 -19.01 42.94
N LEU A 490 -3.73 -19.67 41.98
CA LEU A 490 -2.27 -19.73 41.88
C LEU A 490 -1.64 -18.35 41.62
N LEU A 491 -2.35 -17.49 40.90
CA LEU A 491 -1.89 -16.14 40.55
C LEU A 491 -2.36 -15.06 41.53
N GLY A 492 -3.07 -15.43 42.59
CA GLY A 492 -3.49 -14.52 43.67
C GLY A 492 -4.65 -13.60 43.30
N VAL A 493 -5.53 -14.02 42.39
CA VAL A 493 -6.77 -13.33 42.02
C VAL A 493 -7.97 -14.26 42.16
N THR A 494 -9.18 -13.72 42.11
CA THR A 494 -10.41 -14.51 42.08
C THR A 494 -10.88 -14.69 40.63
N ALA A 495 -11.45 -15.84 40.30
CA ALA A 495 -12.18 -16.02 39.05
C ALA A 495 -13.66 -15.59 39.24
N PRO A 496 -14.33 -15.06 38.19
CA PRO A 496 -15.78 -14.84 38.24
C PRO A 496 -16.54 -16.20 38.28
N ALA A 497 -17.87 -16.19 38.39
CA ALA A 497 -18.68 -17.41 38.24
C ALA A 497 -18.84 -17.78 36.75
N GLU A 498 -19.01 -19.07 36.43
CA GLU A 498 -19.15 -19.50 35.04
C GLU A 498 -20.59 -19.26 34.57
N THR A 499 -20.73 -18.59 33.44
CA THR A 499 -22.03 -18.21 32.88
C THR A 499 -22.54 -19.25 31.88
N ALA A 500 -23.78 -19.07 31.40
CA ALA A 500 -24.31 -19.89 30.30
C ALA A 500 -23.57 -19.62 28.98
N ALA A 501 -23.24 -18.35 28.70
CA ALA A 501 -22.49 -17.95 27.51
C ALA A 501 -21.09 -18.59 27.48
N ASP A 502 -20.41 -18.69 28.62
CA ASP A 502 -19.10 -19.35 28.71
C ASP A 502 -19.14 -20.83 28.28
N ARG A 503 -20.28 -21.50 28.42
CA ARG A 503 -20.46 -22.92 28.06
C ARG A 503 -20.75 -23.15 26.57
N GLU A 504 -21.05 -22.11 25.81
CA GLU A 504 -21.31 -22.19 24.37
C GLU A 504 -20.02 -22.26 23.54
N TRP A 505 -18.86 -21.96 24.15
CA TRP A 505 -17.56 -21.98 23.50
C TRP A 505 -17.03 -23.40 23.27
N MET A 506 -16.39 -23.62 22.12
CA MET A 506 -15.60 -24.83 21.85
C MET A 506 -14.17 -24.69 22.41
N CYS A 507 -13.85 -25.53 23.39
CA CYS A 507 -12.61 -25.45 24.17
C CYS A 507 -11.53 -26.45 23.71
N ALA A 508 -10.26 -26.05 23.88
CA ALA A 508 -9.04 -26.74 23.42
C ALA A 508 -8.61 -27.97 24.20
#